data_AF-A0A7J2R141-F1
#
_entry.id   AF-A0A7J2R141-F1
#
_cell.length_a   1.000
_cell.length_b   1.000
_cell.length_c   1.000
_cell.angle_alpha   90.00
_cell.angle_beta   90.00
_cell.angle_gamma   90.00
#
_symmetry.space_group_name_H-M   'P 1'
#
loop_
_entity.id
_entity.type
_entity.pdbx_description
1 polymer ?
#
loop_
_entity_poly.entity_id
_entity_poly.type
_entity_poly.pdbx_seq_one_letter_code
_entity_poly.pdbx_strand_id
1 'polypeptide(L)'
;MIIYKYPFSIRDYISIAMPQGAEILSVQVQDRGTFIWAAVDINKPLENKLFRLIGTGHEIDSLDYKSLKHIGTFQLTGFVGHLFEVL
;
A
#
# COMPACT_ATOMS: atom_id res chain seq x y z
N MET A 1 -16.82 -8.52 -7.82
CA MET A 1 -15.89 -7.54 -7.23
C MET A 1 -16.33 -7.21 -5.82
N ILE A 2 -15.42 -7.23 -4.86
CA ILE A 2 -15.69 -6.92 -3.44
C ILE A 2 -14.60 -5.96 -2.97
N ILE A 3 -14.94 -4.99 -2.11
CA ILE A 3 -13.95 -4.11 -1.48
C ILE A 3 -13.47 -4.77 -0.19
N TYR A 4 -12.19 -5.11 -0.13
CA TYR A 4 -11.53 -5.61 1.07
C TYR A 4 -10.49 -4.63 1.61
N LYS A 5 -10.24 -4.72 2.91
CA LYS A 5 -9.18 -3.96 3.59
C LYS A 5 -8.10 -4.91 4.10
N TYR A 6 -6.86 -4.50 3.95
CA TYR A 6 -5.68 -5.28 4.28
C TYR A 6 -4.86 -4.50 5.31
N PRO A 7 -4.74 -5.00 6.55
CA PRO A 7 -3.89 -4.36 7.55
C PRO A 7 -2.42 -4.53 7.18
N PHE A 8 -1.62 -3.53 7.50
CA PHE A 8 -0.16 -3.64 7.41
C PHE A 8 0.50 -2.90 8.58
N SER A 9 1.75 -3.26 8.88
CA SER A 9 2.58 -2.52 9.84
C SER A 9 3.47 -1.52 9.11
N ILE A 10 3.76 -0.38 9.74
CA ILE A 10 4.72 0.61 9.23
C ILE A 10 6.08 -0.04 9.06
N ARG A 11 6.45 -0.29 7.80
CA ARG A 11 7.73 -0.84 7.36
C ARG A 11 8.06 -0.30 5.99
N ASP A 12 9.33 -0.15 5.72
CA ASP A 12 9.93 0.25 4.46
C ASP A 12 9.35 -0.47 3.22
N TYR A 13 9.24 -1.80 3.30
CA TYR A 13 8.61 -2.63 2.29
C TYR A 13 7.53 -3.50 2.91
N ILE A 14 6.41 -3.61 2.22
CA ILE A 14 5.22 -4.34 2.65
C ILE A 14 4.82 -5.29 1.52
N SER A 15 4.70 -6.58 1.81
CA SER A 15 4.17 -7.58 0.88
C SER A 15 2.83 -8.07 1.39
N ILE A 16 1.80 -8.02 0.54
CA ILE A 16 0.44 -8.46 0.89
C ILE A 16 -0.07 -9.42 -0.19
N ALA A 17 -0.52 -10.59 0.24
CA ALA A 17 -1.24 -11.52 -0.61
C ALA A 17 -2.65 -10.97 -0.90
N MET A 18 -2.94 -10.69 -2.16
CA MET A 18 -4.24 -10.20 -2.63
C MET A 18 -4.69 -11.04 -3.84
N PRO A 19 -6.00 -11.18 -4.12
CA PRO A 19 -6.45 -11.82 -5.35
C PRO A 19 -5.86 -11.14 -6.58
N GLN A 20 -5.48 -11.94 -7.57
CA GLN A 20 -4.86 -11.47 -8.80
C GLN A 20 -5.69 -10.38 -9.48
N GLY A 21 -5.03 -9.29 -9.87
CA GLY A 21 -5.70 -8.15 -10.48
C GLY A 21 -6.43 -7.23 -9.48
N ALA A 22 -6.10 -7.33 -8.18
CA ALA A 22 -6.57 -6.39 -7.17
C ALA A 22 -6.26 -4.94 -7.56
N GLU A 23 -7.31 -4.11 -7.60
CA GLU A 23 -7.21 -2.67 -7.83
C GLU A 23 -7.08 -1.96 -6.49
N ILE A 24 -5.94 -1.31 -6.26
CA ILE A 24 -5.68 -0.58 -5.03
C ILE A 24 -6.42 0.76 -5.08
N LEU A 25 -7.30 1.00 -4.11
CA LEU A 25 -8.18 2.17 -4.07
C LEU A 25 -7.58 3.28 -3.20
N SER A 26 -7.08 2.94 -2.02
CA SER A 26 -6.52 3.92 -1.09
C SER A 26 -5.70 3.25 0.02
N VAL A 27 -4.86 4.06 0.67
CA VAL A 27 -4.26 3.79 1.97
C VAL A 27 -4.79 4.80 2.97
N GLN A 28 -5.24 4.36 4.14
CA GLN A 28 -5.74 5.23 5.21
C GLN A 28 -5.45 4.62 6.59
N VAL A 29 -5.59 5.46 7.62
CA VAL A 29 -5.65 5.03 9.02
C VAL A 29 -7.12 4.86 9.40
N GLN A 30 -7.43 3.76 10.06
CA GLN A 30 -8.71 3.53 10.72
C GLN A 30 -8.46 3.06 12.14
N ASP A 31 -9.09 3.71 13.11
CA ASP A 31 -8.80 3.54 14.53
C ASP A 31 -7.30 3.71 14.83
N ARG A 32 -6.62 2.65 15.25
CA ARG A 32 -5.17 2.64 15.55
C ARG A 32 -4.36 1.86 14.50
N GLY A 33 -4.98 1.45 13.40
CA GLY A 33 -4.37 0.61 12.38
C GLY A 33 -4.21 1.31 11.04
N THR A 34 -3.23 0.86 10.27
CA THR A 34 -2.99 1.26 8.88
C THR A 34 -3.46 0.17 7.93
N PHE A 35 -4.21 0.59 6.90
CA PHE A 35 -4.88 -0.33 5.99
C PHE A 35 -4.79 0.14 4.55
N ILE A 36 -4.75 -0.85 3.65
CA ILE A 36 -4.95 -0.66 2.21
C ILE A 36 -6.34 -1.18 1.86
N TRP A 37 -7.12 -0.40 1.10
CA TRP A 37 -8.37 -0.86 0.51
C TRP A 37 -8.16 -1.22 -0.94
N ALA A 38 -8.73 -2.33 -1.38
CA ALA A 38 -8.67 -2.78 -2.77
C ALA A 38 -10.00 -3.39 -3.23
N ALA A 39 -10.34 -3.18 -4.50
CA ALA A 39 -11.41 -3.93 -5.17
C ALA A 39 -10.82 -5.23 -5.72
N VAL A 40 -11.38 -6.37 -5.32
CA VAL A 40 -10.82 -7.70 -5.60
C VAL A 40 -11.87 -8.71 -6.06
N ASP A 41 -11.46 -9.64 -6.92
CA ASP A 41 -12.26 -10.80 -7.31
C ASP A 41 -11.80 -11.97 -6.46
N ILE A 42 -12.58 -12.31 -5.43
CA ILE A 42 -12.21 -13.31 -4.43
C ILE A 42 -12.06 -14.73 -5.00
N ASN A 43 -12.52 -14.98 -6.23
CA ASN A 43 -12.37 -16.27 -6.89
C ASN A 43 -11.03 -16.41 -7.64
N LYS A 44 -10.24 -15.34 -7.73
CA LYS A 44 -8.91 -15.36 -8.35
C LYS A 44 -7.86 -15.92 -7.39
N PRO A 45 -6.80 -16.58 -7.90
CA PRO A 45 -5.68 -16.98 -7.08
C PRO A 45 -5.02 -15.77 -6.42
N LEU A 46 -4.36 -15.99 -5.29
CA LEU A 46 -3.61 -14.93 -4.60
C LEU A 46 -2.27 -14.68 -5.28
N GLU A 47 -1.87 -13.42 -5.35
CA GLU A 47 -0.53 -12.95 -5.71
C GLU A 47 0.00 -12.00 -4.63
N ASN A 48 1.32 -11.93 -4.49
CA ASN A 48 1.93 -10.95 -3.59
C ASN A 48 2.09 -9.62 -4.32
N LYS A 49 1.40 -8.59 -3.84
CA LYS A 49 1.65 -7.20 -4.23
C LYS A 49 2.66 -6.58 -3.28
N LEU A 50 3.70 -5.97 -3.84
CA LEU A 50 4.76 -5.31 -3.10
C LEU A 50 4.49 -3.79 -3.06
N PHE A 51 4.66 -3.23 -1.88
CA PHE A 51 4.52 -1.80 -1.64
C PHE A 51 5.77 -1.24 -0.98
N ARG A 52 6.11 0.00 -1.33
CA ARG A 52 7.15 0.81 -0.70
C ARG A 52 6.46 1.90 0.14
N LEU A 53 6.85 2.02 1.41
CA LEU A 53 6.39 3.09 2.29
C LEU A 53 7.54 4.06 2.54
N ILE A 54 7.28 5.35 2.33
CA ILE A 54 8.28 6.39 2.47
C ILE A 54 7.73 7.47 3.40
N GLY A 55 8.49 7.79 4.46
CA GLY A 55 8.15 8.88 5.36
C GLY A 55 8.45 10.24 4.74
N THR A 56 7.67 11.27 5.08
CA THR A 56 8.00 12.64 4.70
C THR A 56 9.41 13.03 5.16
N GLY A 57 10.22 13.56 4.25
CA GLY A 57 11.61 13.95 4.52
C GLY A 57 12.64 12.81 4.38
N HIS A 58 12.22 11.59 4.07
CA HIS A 58 13.14 10.49 3.78
C HIS A 58 13.61 10.57 2.33
N GLU A 59 14.87 10.24 2.11
CA GLU A 59 15.42 10.14 0.76
C GLU A 59 14.79 8.99 -0.02
N ILE A 60 14.65 9.20 -1.32
CA ILE A 60 14.19 8.20 -2.27
C ILE A 60 15.13 8.20 -3.46
N ASP A 61 15.61 7.02 -3.85
CA ASP A 61 16.43 6.89 -5.04
C ASP A 61 15.59 7.21 -6.29
N SER A 62 16.16 8.00 -7.20
CA SER A 62 15.43 8.48 -8.39
C SER A 62 15.09 7.37 -9.39
N LEU A 63 15.85 6.28 -9.42
CA LEU A 63 15.55 5.11 -10.25
C LEU A 63 14.45 4.27 -9.60
N ASP A 64 14.51 4.08 -8.27
CA ASP A 64 13.45 3.42 -7.50
C ASP A 64 12.10 4.15 -7.69
N TYR A 65 12.09 5.48 -7.58
CA TYR A 65 10.86 6.29 -7.74
C TYR A 65 10.15 6.09 -9.09
N LYS A 66 10.89 5.80 -10.17
CA LYS A 66 10.29 5.61 -11.51
C LYS A 66 9.54 4.29 -11.63
N SER A 67 9.87 3.29 -10.82
CA SER A 67 9.15 2.01 -10.74
C SER A 67 8.04 2.00 -9.70
N LEU A 68 7.71 3.16 -9.12
CA LEU A 68 6.72 3.29 -8.06
C LEU A 68 5.47 4.01 -8.55
N LYS A 69 4.32 3.37 -8.36
CA LYS A 69 3.01 3.99 -8.56
C LYS A 69 2.49 4.51 -7.23
N HIS A 70 2.32 5.82 -7.11
CA HIS A 70 1.76 6.42 -5.90
C HIS A 70 0.32 5.96 -5.68
N ILE A 71 0.03 5.48 -4.46
CA ILE A 71 -1.30 5.05 -4.03
C ILE A 71 -1.96 6.11 -3.16
N GLY A 72 -1.22 6.70 -2.22
CA GLY A 72 -1.77 7.71 -1.34
C GLY A 72 -0.85 8.07 -0.20
N THR A 73 -1.26 9.10 0.53
CA THR A 73 -0.60 9.60 1.73
C THR A 73 -1.53 9.45 2.93
N PHE A 74 -0.98 9.05 4.07
CA PHE A 74 -1.73 8.94 5.33
C PHE A 74 -0.93 9.49 6.50
N GLN A 75 -1.62 9.88 7.56
CA GLN A 75 -1.03 10.42 8.78
C GLN A 75 -1.37 9.51 9.96
N LEU A 76 -0.36 9.10 10.72
CA LEU A 76 -0.48 8.30 11.93
C LEU A 76 0.38 8.90 13.02
N THR A 77 -0.22 9.55 14.01
CA THR A 77 0.46 10.04 15.24
C THR A 77 1.84 10.67 14.98
N GLY A 78 1.88 11.77 14.25
CA GLY A 78 3.14 12.49 13.95
C GLY A 78 3.98 11.89 12.82
N PHE A 79 3.64 10.69 12.32
CA PHE A 79 4.20 10.13 11.09
C PHE A 79 3.31 10.48 9.90
N VAL A 80 3.92 10.89 8.78
CA VAL A 80 3.26 11.05 7.48
C VAL A 80 3.93 10.10 6.50
N GLY A 81 3.17 9.14 6.01
CA GLY A 81 3.64 8.09 5.12
C GLY A 81 3.04 8.19 3.74
N HIS A 82 3.86 8.01 2.73
CA HIS A 82 3.50 7.94 1.31
C HIS A 82 3.65 6.49 0.85
N LEU A 83 2.54 5.85 0.47
CA LEU A 83 2.54 4.47 0.02
C LEU A 83 2.58 4.42 -1.51
N PHE A 84 3.45 3.57 -2.03
CA PHE A 84 3.59 3.28 -3.44
C PHE A 84 3.44 1.79 -3.70
N GLU A 85 2.81 1.41 -4.81
CA GLU A 85 2.84 0.07 -5.39
C GLU A 85 4.09 -0.06 -6.27
N VAL A 86 4.83 -1.16 -6.13
CA VAL A 86 5.98 -1.48 -6.99
C VAL A 86 5.46 -2.13 -8.28
N LEU A 87 5.87 -1.59 -9.43
CA LEU A 87 5.44 -2.03 -10.77
C LEU A 87 6.32 -3.15 -11.36
#